data_AF-A0A411MJ43-F1
#
_entry.id   AF-A0A411MJ43-F1
#
_cell.length_a   1.000
_cell.length_b   1.000
_cell.length_c   1.000
_cell.angle_alpha   90.00
_cell.angle_beta   90.00
_cell.angle_gamma   90.00
#
_symmetry.space_group_name_H-M   'P 1'
#
loop_
_entity.id
_entity.type
_entity.pdbx_description
1 polymer ?
#
loop_
_entity_poly.entity_id
_entity_poly.type
_entity_poly.pdbx_seq_one_letter_code
_entity_poly.pdbx_strand_id
1 'polypeptide(L)'
;MARGGINKAVVQKARQALLARGEHPSIDAVRIELGNTGSKTTIHRYLKELESQHSAVPATAVNLSDTLAVLVEQLAAQLQEEGEARIEHAREAFEQQRQTLLAQVQLSQQALAALQQQHEIQAAALASESEALATTRSTLQSEQTRNATLNQAVGELNLRLADKDEQIQSLEEKHRHARDALEHYRTASREQRDQEQRRHESQVQQLQVEVRQLQQTLIVKQDELTRLNRDNEGLLVQIRTLKDAQRSNKTQNERQQAQIHGLEVRLAQLAGSRDELEKQNKDLALSLAERVSELRRQLQLIGKQEALLRQAERASAQAQDNG
;
A
#
# COMPACT_ATOMS: atom_id res chain seq x y z
N MET A 1 160.60 -37.26 -62.17
CA MET A 1 159.87 -35.99 -62.10
C MET A 1 160.50 -35.12 -61.01
N ALA A 2 161.22 -34.07 -61.40
CA ALA A 2 161.91 -33.16 -60.49
C ALA A 2 160.88 -32.38 -59.67
N ARG A 3 160.87 -32.59 -58.35
CA ARG A 3 159.92 -31.92 -57.44
C ARG A 3 160.55 -30.62 -56.94
N GLY A 4 159.93 -29.49 -57.30
CA GLY A 4 160.37 -28.15 -56.94
C GLY A 4 160.43 -27.93 -55.42
N GLY A 5 161.44 -27.21 -54.97
CA GLY A 5 161.59 -26.81 -53.57
C GLY A 5 160.47 -25.86 -53.12
N ILE A 6 160.18 -25.89 -51.82
CA ILE A 6 159.08 -25.10 -51.22
C ILE A 6 159.52 -23.65 -51.00
N ASN A 7 158.64 -22.72 -51.38
CA ASN A 7 158.85 -21.27 -51.25
C ASN A 7 158.17 -20.70 -49.99
N LYS A 8 158.77 -19.63 -49.44
CA LYS A 8 158.31 -18.89 -48.25
C LYS A 8 156.83 -18.45 -48.32
N ALA A 9 156.36 -18.05 -49.50
CA ALA A 9 154.98 -17.62 -49.71
C ALA A 9 153.95 -18.74 -49.47
N VAL A 10 154.30 -19.98 -49.81
CA VAL A 10 153.41 -21.15 -49.61
C VAL A 10 153.30 -21.47 -48.12
N VAL A 11 154.43 -21.38 -47.39
CA VAL A 11 154.47 -21.53 -45.93
C VAL A 11 153.66 -20.44 -45.23
N GLN A 12 153.71 -19.19 -45.72
CA GLN A 12 152.91 -18.08 -45.18
C GLN A 12 151.41 -18.29 -45.38
N LYS A 13 150.99 -18.76 -46.55
CA LYS A 13 149.58 -19.04 -46.85
C LYS A 13 149.03 -20.17 -45.97
N ALA A 14 149.82 -21.23 -45.78
CA ALA A 14 149.46 -22.32 -44.87
C ALA A 14 149.36 -21.85 -43.41
N ARG A 15 150.28 -20.99 -42.95
CA ARG A 15 150.21 -20.37 -41.62
C ARG A 15 148.95 -19.52 -41.43
N GLN A 16 148.60 -18.67 -42.40
CA GLN A 16 147.39 -17.84 -42.33
C GLN A 16 146.11 -18.67 -42.36
N ALA A 17 146.08 -19.76 -43.13
CA ALA A 17 144.94 -20.67 -43.15
C ALA A 17 144.71 -21.33 -41.78
N LEU A 18 145.79 -21.74 -41.09
CA LEU A 18 145.70 -22.30 -39.73
C LEU A 18 145.23 -21.25 -38.71
N LEU A 19 145.77 -20.04 -38.78
CA LEU A 19 145.34 -18.94 -37.90
C LEU A 19 143.88 -18.53 -38.11
N ALA A 20 143.41 -18.50 -39.36
CA ALA A 20 142.01 -18.21 -39.69
C ALA A 20 141.05 -19.31 -39.17
N ARG A 21 141.54 -20.53 -38.97
CA ARG A 21 140.81 -21.62 -38.30
C ARG A 21 140.97 -21.63 -36.78
N GLY A 22 141.78 -20.73 -36.21
CA GLY A 22 142.02 -20.63 -34.76
C GLY A 22 143.04 -21.65 -34.21
N GLU A 23 143.78 -22.35 -35.06
CA GLU A 23 144.78 -23.35 -34.64
C GLU A 23 146.20 -22.75 -34.56
N HIS A 24 147.00 -23.22 -33.60
CA HIS A 24 148.38 -22.75 -33.43
C HIS A 24 149.31 -23.29 -34.54
N PRO A 25 150.00 -22.43 -35.31
CA PRO A 25 150.81 -22.84 -36.45
C PRO A 25 152.15 -23.46 -36.01
N SER A 26 152.13 -24.74 -35.64
CA SER A 26 153.35 -25.54 -35.40
C SER A 26 153.97 -26.05 -36.71
N ILE A 27 155.26 -26.43 -36.68
CA ILE A 27 155.98 -26.92 -37.87
C ILE A 27 155.24 -28.10 -38.52
N ASP A 28 154.71 -29.00 -37.68
CA ASP A 28 153.99 -30.19 -38.15
C ASP A 28 152.60 -29.84 -38.69
N ALA A 29 151.87 -28.92 -38.06
CA ALA A 29 150.58 -28.46 -38.56
C ALA A 29 150.71 -27.76 -39.94
N VAL A 30 151.72 -26.91 -40.10
CA VAL A 30 152.00 -26.24 -41.38
C VAL A 30 152.45 -27.24 -42.44
N ARG A 31 153.21 -28.27 -42.07
CA ARG A 31 153.63 -29.33 -43.00
C ARG A 31 152.44 -30.19 -43.46
N ILE A 32 151.49 -30.47 -42.58
CA ILE A 32 150.26 -31.20 -42.93
C ILE A 32 149.42 -30.40 -43.92
N GLU A 33 149.21 -29.10 -43.68
CA GLU A 33 148.49 -28.21 -44.61
C GLU A 33 149.20 -28.07 -45.97
N LEU A 34 150.53 -28.24 -46.00
CA LEU A 34 151.32 -28.29 -47.23
C LEU A 34 151.34 -29.69 -47.88
N GLY A 35 150.54 -30.63 -47.42
CA GLY A 35 150.42 -31.98 -47.98
C GLY A 35 151.62 -32.88 -47.69
N ASN A 36 152.23 -32.76 -46.50
CA ASN A 36 153.45 -33.45 -46.06
C ASN A 36 154.70 -33.19 -46.92
N THR A 37 154.67 -32.13 -47.73
CA THR A 37 155.80 -31.73 -48.55
C THR A 37 156.72 -30.78 -47.78
N GLY A 38 158.03 -30.97 -47.93
CA GLY A 38 159.07 -30.14 -47.31
C GLY A 38 159.76 -30.74 -46.11
N SER A 39 161.04 -30.41 -45.95
CA SER A 39 161.80 -30.76 -44.76
C SER A 39 161.38 -29.86 -43.61
N LYS A 40 161.24 -30.44 -42.41
CA LYS A 40 160.91 -29.73 -41.16
C LYS A 40 161.85 -28.53 -40.92
N THR A 41 163.12 -28.66 -41.31
CA THR A 41 164.14 -27.61 -41.18
C THR A 41 163.87 -26.39 -42.06
N THR A 42 163.40 -26.58 -43.30
CA THR A 42 163.08 -25.47 -44.21
C THR A 42 161.79 -24.76 -43.82
N ILE A 43 160.77 -25.50 -43.37
CA ILE A 43 159.51 -24.92 -42.86
C ILE A 43 159.78 -24.11 -41.58
N HIS A 44 160.57 -24.65 -40.65
CA HIS A 44 160.95 -23.94 -39.42
C HIS A 44 161.73 -22.65 -39.71
N ARG A 45 162.67 -22.68 -40.68
CA ARG A 45 163.40 -21.48 -41.10
C ARG A 45 162.44 -20.39 -41.60
N TYR A 46 161.50 -20.73 -42.48
CA TYR A 46 160.55 -19.76 -43.01
C TYR A 46 159.51 -19.29 -41.99
N LEU A 47 159.07 -20.15 -41.05
CA LEU A 47 158.19 -19.74 -39.95
C LEU A 47 158.89 -18.73 -39.04
N LYS A 48 160.15 -18.98 -38.66
CA LYS A 48 160.94 -18.06 -37.83
C LYS A 48 161.18 -16.72 -38.53
N GLU A 49 161.43 -16.72 -39.83
CA GLU A 49 161.54 -15.48 -40.62
C GLU A 49 160.20 -14.72 -40.78
N LEU A 50 159.05 -15.40 -40.69
CA LEU A 50 157.74 -14.77 -40.75
C LEU A 50 157.29 -14.24 -39.38
N GLU A 51 157.72 -14.87 -38.30
CA GLU A 51 157.54 -14.38 -36.93
C GLU A 51 158.38 -13.13 -36.66
N SER A 52 159.63 -13.09 -37.12
CA SER A 52 160.49 -11.91 -36.96
C SER A 52 159.98 -10.68 -37.73
N GLN A 53 159.17 -10.86 -38.78
CA GLN A 53 158.55 -9.76 -39.53
C GLN A 53 157.23 -9.24 -38.91
N HIS A 54 156.58 -10.00 -38.02
CA HIS A 54 155.33 -9.61 -37.36
C HIS A 54 155.53 -9.11 -35.92
N SER A 55 156.74 -9.19 -35.36
CA SER A 55 157.04 -8.69 -34.00
C SER A 55 157.57 -7.24 -33.99
N ALA A 56 157.43 -6.50 -35.09
CA ALA A 56 157.68 -5.07 -35.13
C ALA A 56 156.36 -4.32 -34.87
N VAL A 57 156.04 -4.12 -33.60
CA VAL A 57 155.25 -2.96 -33.19
C VAL A 57 156.08 -1.71 -33.51
N PRO A 58 155.56 -0.73 -34.25
CA PRO A 58 156.11 0.61 -34.21
C PRO A 58 155.21 1.46 -33.32
N ALA A 59 155.74 1.78 -32.13
CA ALA A 59 155.44 3.06 -31.51
C ALA A 59 155.82 4.20 -32.47
N THR A 60 155.22 5.37 -32.28
CA THR A 60 155.46 6.67 -32.96
C THR A 60 154.64 6.97 -34.23
N ALA A 61 153.39 7.37 -34.02
CA ALA A 61 152.64 8.27 -34.91
C ALA A 61 151.58 9.06 -34.11
N VAL A 62 152.00 9.67 -33.00
CA VAL A 62 151.22 10.69 -32.27
C VAL A 62 151.28 11.96 -33.13
N ASN A 63 150.13 12.47 -33.59
CA ASN A 63 149.84 13.89 -33.91
C ASN A 63 148.59 14.11 -34.82
N LEU A 64 148.02 13.06 -35.44
CA LEU A 64 146.80 13.18 -36.28
C LEU A 64 145.65 12.25 -35.83
N SER A 65 145.94 11.08 -35.27
CA SER A 65 144.91 10.20 -34.69
C SER A 65 144.30 10.79 -33.43
N ASP A 66 145.11 11.47 -32.61
CA ASP A 66 144.68 11.98 -31.31
C ASP A 66 143.80 13.23 -31.46
N THR A 67 144.07 14.07 -32.46
CA THR A 67 143.21 15.22 -32.78
C THR A 67 141.88 14.81 -33.41
N LEU A 68 141.88 13.78 -34.28
CA LEU A 68 140.65 13.18 -34.78
C LEU A 68 139.87 12.43 -33.69
N ALA A 69 140.56 11.74 -32.77
CA ALA A 69 139.92 11.07 -31.63
C ALA A 69 139.23 12.08 -30.72
N VAL A 70 139.89 13.21 -30.41
CA VAL A 70 139.28 14.30 -29.63
C VAL A 70 138.06 14.91 -30.35
N LEU A 71 138.11 15.12 -31.67
CA LEU A 71 136.96 15.61 -32.44
C LEU A 71 135.81 14.61 -32.51
N VAL A 72 136.11 13.32 -32.65
CA VAL A 72 135.10 12.24 -32.62
C VAL A 72 134.49 12.09 -31.23
N GLU A 73 135.28 12.26 -30.17
CA GLU A 73 134.80 12.26 -28.78
C GLU A 73 133.92 13.48 -28.48
N GLN A 74 134.29 14.66 -28.99
CA GLN A 74 133.45 15.86 -28.94
C GLN A 74 132.15 15.72 -29.75
N LEU A 75 132.22 15.15 -30.95
CA LEU A 75 131.04 14.89 -31.78
C LEU A 75 130.14 13.83 -31.15
N ALA A 76 130.71 12.77 -30.56
CA ALA A 76 129.98 11.76 -29.82
C ALA A 76 129.30 12.38 -28.59
N ALA A 77 130.00 13.23 -27.83
CA ALA A 77 129.43 13.97 -26.71
C ALA A 77 128.28 14.89 -27.15
N GLN A 78 128.44 15.63 -28.25
CA GLN A 78 127.35 16.45 -28.82
C GLN A 78 126.16 15.60 -29.29
N LEU A 79 126.40 14.46 -29.94
CA LEU A 79 125.33 13.55 -30.38
C LEU A 79 124.60 12.94 -29.18
N GLN A 80 125.32 12.68 -28.08
CA GLN A 80 124.77 12.19 -26.83
C GLN A 80 123.92 13.27 -26.15
N GLU A 81 124.40 14.51 -26.09
CA GLU A 81 123.66 15.67 -25.58
C GLU A 81 122.40 15.97 -26.40
N GLU A 82 122.49 15.96 -27.75
CA GLU A 82 121.32 16.11 -28.63
C GLU A 82 120.33 14.94 -28.50
N GLY A 83 120.83 13.72 -28.32
CA GLY A 83 120.02 12.52 -28.08
C GLY A 83 119.27 12.60 -26.75
N GLU A 84 119.96 12.98 -25.69
CA GLU A 84 119.39 13.22 -24.36
C GLU A 84 118.36 14.36 -24.41
N ALA A 85 118.65 15.48 -25.08
CA ALA A 85 117.71 16.58 -25.25
C ALA A 85 116.42 16.17 -26.01
N ARG A 86 116.54 15.34 -27.06
CA ARG A 86 115.37 14.81 -27.78
C ARG A 86 114.55 13.85 -26.92
N ILE A 87 115.21 13.02 -26.10
CA ILE A 87 114.55 12.10 -25.18
C ILE A 87 113.81 12.89 -24.09
N GLU A 88 114.43 13.90 -23.50
CA GLU A 88 113.79 14.76 -22.50
C GLU A 88 112.58 15.49 -23.09
N HIS A 89 112.71 16.10 -24.28
CA HIS A 89 111.57 16.74 -24.95
C HIS A 89 110.42 15.75 -25.23
N ALA A 90 110.72 14.51 -25.63
CA ALA A 90 109.71 13.48 -25.84
C ALA A 90 109.06 13.02 -24.53
N ARG A 91 109.82 12.94 -23.43
CA ARG A 91 109.32 12.65 -22.08
C ARG A 91 108.38 13.74 -21.59
N GLU A 92 108.78 15.00 -21.71
CA GLU A 92 107.95 16.15 -21.34
C GLU A 92 106.64 16.17 -22.14
N ALA A 93 106.70 15.98 -23.46
CA ALA A 93 105.51 15.94 -24.30
C ALA A 93 104.58 14.77 -23.92
N PHE A 94 105.14 13.59 -23.64
CA PHE A 94 104.38 12.43 -23.19
C PHE A 94 103.75 12.66 -21.81
N GLU A 95 104.49 13.27 -20.87
CA GLU A 95 103.99 13.59 -19.54
C GLU A 95 102.86 14.61 -19.59
N GLN A 96 102.96 15.63 -20.45
CA GLN A 96 101.87 16.57 -20.71
C GLN A 96 100.63 15.87 -21.29
N GLN A 97 100.80 14.98 -22.27
CA GLN A 97 99.68 14.19 -22.82
C GLN A 97 99.05 13.28 -21.76
N ARG A 98 99.86 12.62 -20.94
CA ARG A 98 99.40 11.77 -19.84
C ARG A 98 98.61 12.58 -18.82
N GLN A 99 99.11 13.74 -18.41
CA GLN A 99 98.40 14.63 -17.50
C GLN A 99 97.07 15.11 -18.09
N THR A 100 97.04 15.47 -19.37
CA THR A 100 95.81 15.88 -20.07
C THR A 100 94.78 14.76 -20.11
N LEU A 101 95.20 13.53 -20.45
CA LEU A 101 94.31 12.36 -20.46
C LEU A 101 93.80 12.03 -19.06
N LEU A 102 94.67 12.07 -18.04
CA LEU A 102 94.25 11.84 -16.65
C LEU A 102 93.23 12.88 -16.19
N ALA A 103 93.41 14.15 -16.55
CA ALA A 103 92.45 15.21 -16.25
C ALA A 103 91.10 14.96 -16.95
N GLN A 104 91.10 14.54 -18.22
CA GLN A 104 89.88 14.19 -18.95
C GLN A 104 89.17 12.98 -18.32
N VAL A 105 89.91 11.94 -17.93
CA VAL A 105 89.35 10.77 -17.25
C VAL A 105 88.71 11.19 -15.92
N GLN A 106 89.40 12.00 -15.10
CA GLN A 106 88.86 12.50 -13.85
C GLN A 106 87.58 13.33 -14.05
N LEU A 107 87.57 14.24 -15.02
CA LEU A 107 86.37 15.03 -15.36
C LEU A 107 85.21 14.14 -15.81
N SER A 108 85.47 13.14 -16.65
CA SER A 108 84.44 12.21 -17.12
C SER A 108 83.88 11.34 -15.97
N GLN A 109 84.72 10.91 -15.04
CA GLN A 109 84.29 10.16 -13.86
C GLN A 109 83.43 11.02 -12.92
N GLN A 110 83.81 12.28 -12.71
CA GLN A 110 83.00 13.23 -11.94
C GLN A 110 81.64 13.49 -12.60
N ALA A 111 81.61 13.67 -13.92
CA ALA A 111 80.36 13.84 -14.67
C ALA A 111 79.46 12.59 -14.59
N LEU A 112 80.03 11.39 -14.71
CA LEU A 112 79.30 10.13 -14.54
C LEU A 112 78.73 9.98 -13.14
N ALA A 113 79.52 10.27 -12.10
CA ALA A 113 79.06 10.23 -10.72
C ALA A 113 77.92 11.23 -10.47
N ALA A 114 78.02 12.45 -11.00
CA ALA A 114 76.95 13.45 -10.90
C ALA A 114 75.67 13.00 -11.62
N LEU A 115 75.80 12.42 -12.81
CA LEU A 115 74.66 11.91 -13.58
C LEU A 115 74.00 10.71 -12.87
N GLN A 116 74.79 9.81 -12.28
CA GLN A 116 74.29 8.70 -11.47
C GLN A 116 73.50 9.20 -10.27
N GLN A 117 74.02 10.18 -9.52
CA GLN A 117 73.30 10.78 -8.40
C GLN A 117 71.99 11.44 -8.85
N GLN A 118 72.00 12.17 -9.98
CA GLN A 118 70.77 12.76 -10.52
C GLN A 118 69.75 11.69 -10.91
N HIS A 119 70.19 10.59 -11.53
CA HIS A 119 69.32 9.47 -11.86
C HIS A 119 68.72 8.81 -10.62
N GLU A 120 69.50 8.62 -9.55
CA GLU A 120 69.01 8.07 -8.29
C GLU A 120 67.96 8.98 -7.65
N ILE A 121 68.19 10.30 -7.63
CA ILE A 121 67.22 11.29 -7.11
C ILE A 121 65.94 11.26 -7.94
N GLN A 122 66.03 11.24 -9.27
CA GLN A 122 64.86 11.19 -10.15
C GLN A 122 64.11 9.87 -10.01
N ALA A 123 64.81 8.75 -9.87
CA ALA A 123 64.19 7.45 -9.66
C ALA A 123 63.44 7.39 -8.32
N ALA A 124 64.03 7.95 -7.25
CA ALA A 124 63.37 8.07 -5.95
C ALA A 124 62.13 8.97 -6.01
N ALA A 125 62.22 10.12 -6.69
CA ALA A 125 61.09 11.02 -6.87
C ALA A 125 59.95 10.36 -7.68
N LEU A 126 60.29 9.67 -8.77
CA LEU A 126 59.31 8.93 -9.59
C LEU A 126 58.64 7.80 -8.79
N ALA A 127 59.40 7.08 -7.96
CA ALA A 127 58.85 6.04 -7.09
C ALA A 127 57.86 6.64 -6.09
N SER A 128 58.22 7.74 -5.42
CA SER A 128 57.34 8.45 -4.48
C SER A 128 56.05 8.94 -5.14
N GLU A 129 56.14 9.58 -6.31
CA GLU A 129 54.97 10.03 -7.07
C GLU A 129 54.09 8.85 -7.52
N SER A 130 54.70 7.72 -7.91
CA SER A 130 53.95 6.53 -8.30
C SER A 130 53.16 5.93 -7.13
N GLU A 131 53.71 5.97 -5.92
CA GLU A 131 53.04 5.51 -4.70
C GLU A 131 51.91 6.47 -4.30
N ALA A 132 52.15 7.79 -4.35
CA ALA A 132 51.12 8.81 -4.13
C ALA A 132 49.97 8.68 -5.14
N LEU A 133 50.28 8.39 -6.40
CA LEU A 133 49.28 8.17 -7.44
C LEU A 133 48.52 6.86 -7.24
N ALA A 134 49.18 5.79 -6.79
CA ALA A 134 48.51 4.53 -6.47
C ALA A 134 47.54 4.69 -5.28
N THR A 135 47.96 5.39 -4.23
CA THR A 135 47.11 5.64 -3.05
C THR A 135 45.91 6.53 -3.39
N THR A 136 46.10 7.61 -4.14
CA THR A 136 45.00 8.48 -4.60
C THR A 136 44.02 7.76 -5.52
N ARG A 137 44.49 6.87 -6.40
CA ARG A 137 43.59 6.01 -7.20
C ARG A 137 42.77 5.07 -6.33
N SER A 138 43.40 4.45 -5.33
CA SER A 138 42.71 3.57 -4.39
C SER A 138 41.65 4.32 -3.57
N THR A 139 41.96 5.51 -3.07
CA THR A 139 41.00 6.32 -2.31
C THR A 139 39.86 6.79 -3.20
N LEU A 140 40.16 7.24 -4.43
CA LEU A 140 39.14 7.62 -5.40
C LEU A 140 38.19 6.46 -5.71
N GLN A 141 38.71 5.24 -5.93
CA GLN A 141 37.88 4.06 -6.17
C GLN A 141 36.99 3.72 -4.97
N SER A 142 37.53 3.82 -3.76
CA SER A 142 36.75 3.64 -2.52
C SER A 142 35.62 4.66 -2.42
N GLU A 143 35.90 5.94 -2.65
CA GLU A 143 34.88 6.99 -2.60
C GLU A 143 33.85 6.87 -3.74
N GLN A 144 34.24 6.46 -4.94
CA GLN A 144 33.31 6.17 -6.04
C GLN A 144 32.35 5.03 -5.66
N THR A 145 32.89 3.96 -5.07
CA THR A 145 32.07 2.82 -4.60
C THR A 145 31.12 3.27 -3.49
N ARG A 146 31.60 4.07 -2.53
CA ARG A 146 30.79 4.65 -1.46
C ARG A 146 29.70 5.58 -2.00
N ASN A 147 30.00 6.39 -3.02
CA ASN A 147 29.02 7.27 -3.62
C ASN A 147 27.93 6.48 -4.36
N ALA A 148 28.32 5.42 -5.09
CA ALA A 148 27.38 4.53 -5.75
C ALA A 148 26.44 3.83 -4.75
N THR A 149 26.95 3.32 -3.62
CA THR A 149 26.13 2.69 -2.59
C THR A 149 25.20 3.68 -1.89
N LEU A 150 25.67 4.91 -1.61
CA LEU A 150 24.83 5.98 -1.08
C LEU A 150 23.72 6.37 -2.05
N ASN A 151 24.01 6.53 -3.34
CA ASN A 151 23.00 6.85 -4.35
C ASN A 151 21.96 5.73 -4.48
N GLN A 152 22.38 4.47 -4.41
CA GLN A 152 21.47 3.33 -4.37
C GLN A 152 20.55 3.39 -3.13
N ALA A 153 21.13 3.59 -1.94
CA ALA A 153 20.36 3.68 -0.70
C ALA A 153 19.35 4.85 -0.71
N VAL A 154 19.73 6.00 -1.27
CA VAL A 154 18.82 7.13 -1.49
C VAL A 154 17.70 6.76 -2.44
N GLY A 155 17.98 6.07 -3.54
CA GLY A 155 16.98 5.56 -4.47
C GLY A 155 15.99 4.60 -3.81
N GLU A 156 16.48 3.63 -3.03
CA GLU A 156 15.65 2.68 -2.28
C GLU A 156 14.77 3.38 -1.22
N LEU A 157 15.32 4.37 -0.50
CA LEU A 157 14.56 5.16 0.46
C LEU A 157 13.47 6.00 -0.22
N ASN A 158 13.76 6.60 -1.38
CA ASN A 158 12.77 7.36 -2.14
C ASN A 158 11.63 6.48 -2.64
N LEU A 159 11.92 5.27 -3.12
CA LEU A 159 10.89 4.30 -3.49
C LEU A 159 10.02 3.93 -2.29
N ARG A 160 10.65 3.63 -1.14
CA ARG A 160 9.92 3.32 0.09
C ARG A 160 9.07 4.49 0.59
N LEU A 161 9.53 5.72 0.43
CA LEU A 161 8.76 6.92 0.76
C LEU A 161 7.54 7.05 -0.17
N ALA A 162 7.73 6.89 -1.48
CA ALA A 162 6.62 6.93 -2.44
C ALA A 162 5.55 5.86 -2.15
N ASP A 163 5.95 4.62 -1.86
CA ASP A 163 5.03 3.55 -1.45
C ASP A 163 4.25 3.90 -0.18
N LYS A 164 4.89 4.59 0.77
CA LYS A 164 4.25 5.02 2.02
C LYS A 164 3.28 6.18 1.78
N ASP A 165 3.63 7.13 0.93
CA ASP A 165 2.75 8.22 0.55
C ASP A 165 1.50 7.71 -0.18
N GLU A 166 1.64 6.72 -1.09
CA GLU A 166 0.49 6.07 -1.75
C GLU A 166 -0.39 5.31 -0.74
N GLN A 167 0.22 4.60 0.21
CA GLN A 167 -0.52 3.94 1.30
C GLN A 167 -1.30 4.94 2.16
N ILE A 168 -0.70 6.09 2.49
CA ILE A 168 -1.35 7.16 3.24
C ILE A 168 -2.53 7.73 2.44
N GLN A 169 -2.33 8.03 1.15
CA GLN A 169 -3.41 8.51 0.27
C GLN A 169 -4.57 7.53 0.21
N SER A 170 -4.29 6.22 0.03
CA SER A 170 -5.32 5.18 0.02
C SER A 170 -6.09 5.09 1.35
N LEU A 171 -5.40 5.25 2.48
CA LEU A 171 -6.04 5.27 3.80
C LEU A 171 -6.91 6.52 3.98
N GLU A 172 -6.44 7.69 3.54
CA GLU A 172 -7.20 8.93 3.58
C GLU A 172 -8.46 8.86 2.72
N GLU A 173 -8.39 8.26 1.53
CA GLU A 173 -9.56 8.02 0.66
C GLU A 173 -10.56 7.09 1.34
N LYS A 174 -10.11 5.97 1.92
CA LYS A 174 -10.97 5.08 2.71
C LYS A 174 -11.62 5.81 3.87
N HIS A 175 -10.89 6.69 4.57
CA HIS A 175 -11.45 7.50 5.65
C HIS A 175 -12.46 8.53 5.15
N ARG A 176 -12.22 9.18 4.00
CA ARG A 176 -13.19 10.07 3.35
C ARG A 176 -14.47 9.32 3.01
N HIS A 177 -14.37 8.19 2.30
CA HIS A 177 -15.52 7.36 1.97
C HIS A 177 -16.30 6.86 3.20
N ALA A 178 -15.60 6.49 4.28
CA ALA A 178 -16.26 6.11 5.53
C ALA A 178 -17.02 7.28 6.17
N ARG A 179 -16.47 8.50 6.11
CA ARG A 179 -17.16 9.72 6.59
C ARG A 179 -18.39 10.01 5.74
N ASP A 180 -18.25 10.02 4.41
CA ASP A 180 -19.35 10.28 3.49
C ASP A 180 -20.49 9.26 3.67
N ALA A 181 -20.15 7.97 3.82
CA ALA A 181 -21.12 6.91 4.10
C ALA A 181 -21.86 7.12 5.44
N LEU A 182 -21.15 7.57 6.49
CA LEU A 182 -21.76 7.89 7.78
C LEU A 182 -22.66 9.12 7.69
N GLU A 183 -22.29 10.13 6.90
CA GLU A 183 -23.13 11.30 6.65
C GLU A 183 -24.40 10.90 5.91
N HIS A 184 -24.29 10.11 4.84
CA HIS A 184 -25.44 9.57 4.13
C HIS A 184 -26.35 8.73 5.03
N TYR A 185 -25.80 7.89 5.90
CA TYR A 185 -26.59 7.13 6.87
C TYR A 185 -27.31 8.05 7.86
N ARG A 186 -26.63 9.09 8.37
CA ARG A 186 -27.24 10.07 9.29
C ARG A 186 -28.35 10.87 8.62
N THR A 187 -28.15 11.32 7.38
CA THR A 187 -29.18 12.04 6.62
C THR A 187 -30.36 11.14 6.31
N ALA A 188 -30.13 9.92 5.83
CA ALA A 188 -31.19 8.95 5.55
C ALA A 188 -32.00 8.60 6.82
N SER A 189 -31.32 8.38 7.95
CA SER A 189 -32.00 8.13 9.24
C SER A 189 -32.81 9.33 9.72
N ARG A 190 -32.31 10.57 9.50
CA ARG A 190 -33.06 11.78 9.80
C ARG A 190 -34.28 11.92 8.89
N GLU A 191 -34.13 11.76 7.59
CA GLU A 191 -35.23 11.82 6.62
C GLU A 191 -36.30 10.77 6.90
N GLN A 192 -35.90 9.54 7.28
CA GLN A 192 -36.84 8.50 7.68
C GLN A 192 -37.68 8.94 8.88
N ARG A 193 -37.03 9.45 9.94
CA ARG A 193 -37.75 9.93 11.14
C ARG A 193 -38.67 11.10 10.80
N ASP A 194 -38.22 12.04 9.97
CA ASP A 194 -39.04 13.18 9.55
C ASP A 194 -40.25 12.72 8.72
N GLN A 195 -40.10 11.70 7.86
CA GLN A 195 -41.21 11.11 7.11
C GLN A 195 -42.20 10.36 8.02
N GLU A 196 -41.71 9.55 8.95
CA GLU A 196 -42.54 8.85 9.94
C GLU A 196 -43.31 9.85 10.81
N GLN A 197 -42.66 10.91 11.27
CA GLN A 197 -43.30 11.98 12.03
C GLN A 197 -44.42 12.65 11.22
N ARG A 198 -44.18 13.01 9.96
CA ARG A 198 -45.22 13.59 9.08
C ARG A 198 -46.40 12.64 8.86
N ARG A 199 -46.14 11.34 8.69
CA ARG A 199 -47.19 10.32 8.56
C ARG A 199 -48.02 10.23 9.84
N HIS A 200 -47.38 10.20 11.01
CA HIS A 200 -48.07 10.18 12.29
C HIS A 200 -48.87 11.45 12.54
N GLU A 201 -48.31 12.63 12.25
CA GLU A 201 -49.03 13.90 12.35
C GLU A 201 -50.28 13.92 11.46
N SER A 202 -50.18 13.41 10.23
CA SER A 202 -51.32 13.27 9.33
C SER A 202 -52.39 12.32 9.87
N GLN A 203 -52.00 11.16 10.42
CA GLN A 203 -52.93 10.20 11.05
C GLN A 203 -53.63 10.81 12.27
N VAL A 204 -52.89 11.54 13.12
CA VAL A 204 -53.45 12.22 14.29
C VAL A 204 -54.46 13.28 13.85
N GLN A 205 -54.16 14.07 12.82
CA GLN A 205 -55.10 15.04 12.27
C GLN A 205 -56.36 14.38 11.72
N GLN A 206 -56.23 13.26 10.99
CA GLN A 206 -57.37 12.50 10.49
C GLN A 206 -58.25 11.98 11.63
N LEU A 207 -57.66 11.35 12.64
CA LEU A 207 -58.39 10.87 13.83
C LEU A 207 -59.07 12.01 14.59
N GLN A 208 -58.42 13.17 14.70
CA GLN A 208 -59.04 14.36 15.31
C GLN A 208 -60.28 14.83 14.53
N VAL A 209 -60.25 14.78 13.19
CA VAL A 209 -61.41 15.10 12.35
C VAL A 209 -62.51 14.06 12.53
N GLU A 210 -62.19 12.77 12.52
CA GLU A 210 -63.15 11.68 12.75
C GLU A 210 -63.80 11.80 14.15
N VAL A 211 -63.02 12.09 15.20
CA VAL A 211 -63.55 12.33 16.55
C VAL A 211 -64.52 13.51 16.56
N ARG A 212 -64.19 14.64 15.89
CA ARG A 212 -65.11 15.78 15.79
C ARG A 212 -66.39 15.43 15.04
N GLN A 213 -66.30 14.65 13.95
CA GLN A 213 -67.46 14.18 13.19
C GLN A 213 -68.35 13.25 14.02
N LEU A 214 -67.75 12.31 14.77
CA LEU A 214 -68.48 11.42 15.67
C LEU A 214 -69.15 12.19 16.81
N GLN A 215 -68.47 13.17 17.41
CA GLN A 215 -69.05 14.07 18.41
C GLN A 215 -70.24 14.86 17.84
N GLN A 216 -70.11 15.42 16.63
CA GLN A 216 -71.22 16.13 15.98
C GLN A 216 -72.40 15.19 15.70
N THR A 217 -72.14 13.98 15.23
CA THR A 217 -73.17 12.95 15.01
C THR A 217 -73.85 12.55 16.32
N LEU A 218 -73.09 12.40 17.40
CA LEU A 218 -73.61 12.10 18.72
C LEU A 218 -74.53 13.20 19.24
N ILE A 219 -74.15 14.48 19.07
CA ILE A 219 -75.01 15.62 19.42
C ILE A 219 -76.33 15.54 18.67
N VAL A 220 -76.30 15.31 17.34
CA VAL A 220 -77.52 15.16 16.53
C VAL A 220 -78.38 13.99 17.03
N LYS A 221 -77.77 12.83 17.36
CA LYS A 221 -78.50 11.68 17.93
C LYS A 221 -79.08 11.95 19.32
N GLN A 222 -78.39 12.71 20.17
CA GLN A 222 -78.92 13.15 21.46
C GLN A 222 -80.12 14.10 21.27
N ASP A 223 -80.06 15.02 20.31
CA ASP A 223 -81.18 15.89 19.97
C ASP A 223 -82.39 15.09 19.42
N GLU A 224 -82.16 14.09 18.57
CA GLU A 224 -83.21 13.17 18.10
C GLU A 224 -83.83 12.39 19.27
N LEU A 225 -83.02 11.83 20.18
CA LEU A 225 -83.50 11.11 21.36
C LEU A 225 -84.31 12.00 22.30
N THR A 226 -83.87 13.23 22.54
CA THR A 226 -84.63 14.17 23.38
C THR A 226 -85.96 14.57 22.75
N ARG A 227 -86.02 14.75 21.42
CA ARG A 227 -87.28 14.97 20.70
C ARG A 227 -88.23 13.78 20.84
N LEU A 228 -87.74 12.56 20.56
CA LEU A 228 -88.54 11.34 20.72
C LEU A 228 -89.02 11.13 22.16
N ASN A 229 -88.22 11.46 23.17
CA ASN A 229 -88.64 11.40 24.57
C ASN A 229 -89.76 12.39 24.87
N ARG A 230 -89.69 13.63 24.36
CA ARG A 230 -90.79 14.60 24.49
C ARG A 230 -92.05 14.14 23.78
N ASP A 231 -91.93 13.58 22.59
CA ASP A 231 -93.07 13.04 21.84
C ASP A 231 -93.70 11.86 22.60
N ASN A 232 -92.89 10.96 23.17
CA ASN A 232 -93.34 9.87 24.03
C ASN A 232 -94.07 10.38 25.28
N GLU A 233 -93.55 11.39 25.96
CA GLU A 233 -94.22 12.05 27.08
C GLU A 233 -95.57 12.65 26.65
N GLY A 234 -95.60 13.31 25.48
CA GLY A 234 -96.83 13.85 24.88
C GLY A 234 -97.86 12.75 24.59
N LEU A 235 -97.44 11.64 23.99
CA LEU A 235 -98.29 10.47 23.75
C LEU A 235 -98.79 9.84 25.05
N LEU A 236 -97.95 9.74 26.09
CA LEU A 236 -98.37 9.25 27.41
C LEU A 236 -99.43 10.14 28.04
N VAL A 237 -99.31 11.46 27.91
CA VAL A 237 -100.35 12.41 28.35
C VAL A 237 -101.63 12.21 27.56
N GLN A 238 -101.56 12.08 26.23
CA GLN A 238 -102.73 11.78 25.39
C GLN A 238 -103.40 10.46 25.76
N ILE A 239 -102.62 9.41 26.05
CA ILE A 239 -103.16 8.12 26.51
C ILE A 239 -103.86 8.30 27.85
N ARG A 240 -103.31 9.09 28.79
CA ARG A 240 -103.97 9.37 30.08
C ARG A 240 -105.28 10.13 29.88
N THR A 241 -105.30 11.19 29.08
CA THR A 241 -106.52 11.96 28.82
C THR A 241 -107.59 11.11 28.11
N LEU A 242 -107.21 10.30 27.12
CA LEU A 242 -108.13 9.37 26.47
C LEU A 242 -108.66 8.32 27.46
N LYS A 243 -107.82 7.80 28.36
CA LYS A 243 -108.24 6.84 29.39
C LYS A 243 -109.19 7.46 30.42
N ASP A 244 -108.95 8.71 30.81
CA ASP A 244 -109.85 9.44 31.71
C ASP A 244 -111.16 9.81 31.01
N ALA A 245 -111.12 10.21 29.74
CA ALA A 245 -112.30 10.38 28.91
C ALA A 245 -113.08 9.07 28.75
N GLN A 246 -112.39 7.94 28.55
CA GLN A 246 -112.99 6.61 28.49
C GLN A 246 -113.64 6.23 29.82
N ARG A 247 -113.00 6.52 30.96
CA ARG A 247 -113.58 6.33 32.30
C ARG A 247 -114.82 7.19 32.49
N SER A 248 -114.77 8.47 32.10
CA SER A 248 -115.91 9.38 32.18
C SER A 248 -117.07 8.87 31.33
N ASN A 249 -116.83 8.51 30.05
CA ASN A 249 -117.82 7.88 29.18
C ASN A 249 -118.36 6.57 29.77
N LYS A 250 -117.53 5.73 30.39
CA LYS A 250 -117.97 4.51 31.06
C LYS A 250 -118.90 4.84 32.23
N THR A 251 -118.53 5.76 33.11
CA THR A 251 -119.39 6.18 34.23
C THR A 251 -120.68 6.86 33.76
N GLN A 252 -120.64 7.62 32.67
CA GLN A 252 -121.83 8.19 32.07
C GLN A 252 -122.74 7.11 31.49
N ASN A 253 -122.16 6.09 30.84
CA ASN A 253 -122.91 4.94 30.33
C ASN A 253 -123.50 4.11 31.47
N GLU A 254 -122.75 3.85 32.55
CA GLU A 254 -123.26 3.20 33.77
C GLU A 254 -124.41 4.02 34.41
N ARG A 255 -124.29 5.36 34.46
CA ARG A 255 -125.38 6.24 34.94
C ARG A 255 -126.61 6.16 34.02
N GLN A 256 -126.41 6.19 32.70
CA GLN A 256 -127.49 6.03 31.73
C GLN A 256 -128.14 4.66 31.84
N GLN A 257 -127.38 3.59 32.01
CA GLN A 257 -127.88 2.25 32.28
C GLN A 257 -128.67 2.20 33.59
N ALA A 258 -128.20 2.83 34.66
CA ALA A 258 -128.94 2.93 35.91
C ALA A 258 -130.23 3.76 35.76
N GLN A 259 -130.23 4.82 34.95
CA GLN A 259 -131.43 5.58 34.60
C GLN A 259 -132.42 4.74 33.79
N ILE A 260 -131.94 4.02 32.76
CA ILE A 260 -132.74 3.09 31.97
C ILE A 260 -133.33 2.02 32.88
N HIS A 261 -132.53 1.40 33.73
CA HIS A 261 -133.00 0.41 34.69
C HIS A 261 -134.03 1.00 35.67
N GLY A 262 -133.80 2.22 36.16
CA GLY A 262 -134.78 2.94 36.98
C GLY A 262 -136.09 3.23 36.23
N LEU A 263 -136.03 3.54 34.93
CA LEU A 263 -137.21 3.70 34.07
C LEU A 263 -137.89 2.35 33.80
N GLU A 264 -137.14 1.27 33.58
CA GLU A 264 -137.65 -0.10 33.42
C GLU A 264 -138.38 -0.54 34.69
N VAL A 265 -137.82 -0.30 35.88
CA VAL A 265 -138.47 -0.60 37.16
C VAL A 265 -139.75 0.24 37.32
N ARG A 266 -139.74 1.53 36.97
CA ARG A 266 -140.96 2.35 36.98
C ARG A 266 -142.01 1.87 35.97
N LEU A 267 -141.59 1.45 34.78
CA LEU A 267 -142.47 0.85 33.78
C LEU A 267 -143.05 -0.48 34.29
N ALA A 268 -142.25 -1.31 34.96
CA ALA A 268 -142.73 -2.55 35.59
C ALA A 268 -143.69 -2.26 36.75
N GLN A 269 -143.45 -1.22 37.55
CA GLN A 269 -144.38 -0.78 38.60
C GLN A 269 -145.69 -0.23 38.02
N LEU A 270 -145.63 0.55 36.94
CA LEU A 270 -146.81 1.04 36.21
C LEU A 270 -147.57 -0.09 35.51
N ALA A 271 -146.85 -1.09 34.98
CA ALA A 271 -147.46 -2.29 34.43
C ALA A 271 -148.11 -3.14 35.53
N GLY A 272 -147.45 -3.30 36.68
CA GLY A 272 -148.02 -3.98 37.85
C GLY A 272 -149.25 -3.27 38.41
N SER A 273 -149.24 -1.94 38.53
CA SER A 273 -150.41 -1.18 38.94
C SER A 273 -151.53 -1.21 37.91
N ARG A 274 -151.19 -1.26 36.61
CA ARG A 274 -152.15 -1.50 35.53
C ARG A 274 -152.77 -2.91 35.63
N ASP A 275 -151.98 -3.94 35.89
CA ASP A 275 -152.46 -5.32 36.05
C ASP A 275 -153.33 -5.46 37.31
N GLU A 276 -152.99 -4.77 38.40
CA GLU A 276 -153.83 -4.67 39.60
C GLU A 276 -155.15 -3.94 39.32
N LEU A 277 -155.13 -2.83 38.56
CA LEU A 277 -156.33 -2.13 38.12
C LEU A 277 -157.18 -2.98 37.14
N GLU A 278 -156.55 -3.78 36.28
CA GLU A 278 -157.25 -4.74 35.41
C GLU A 278 -157.86 -5.89 36.21
N LYS A 279 -157.17 -6.41 37.22
CA LYS A 279 -157.73 -7.40 38.17
C LYS A 279 -158.88 -6.81 38.95
N GLN A 280 -158.74 -5.61 39.50
CA GLN A 280 -159.84 -4.90 40.17
C GLN A 280 -161.02 -4.68 39.23
N ASN A 281 -160.80 -4.33 37.95
CA ASN A 281 -161.87 -4.23 36.96
C ASN A 281 -162.54 -5.58 36.67
N LYS A 282 -161.77 -6.66 36.56
CA LYS A 282 -162.30 -8.02 36.37
C LYS A 282 -163.08 -8.49 37.58
N ASP A 283 -162.62 -8.22 38.79
CA ASP A 283 -163.30 -8.56 40.04
C ASP A 283 -164.58 -7.73 40.22
N LEU A 284 -164.56 -6.45 39.85
CA LEU A 284 -165.76 -5.62 39.75
C LEU A 284 -166.75 -6.19 38.71
N ALA A 285 -166.27 -6.59 37.54
CA ALA A 285 -167.10 -7.21 36.50
C ALA A 285 -167.68 -8.56 36.94
N LEU A 286 -166.92 -9.38 37.68
CA LEU A 286 -167.37 -10.63 38.28
C LEU A 286 -168.39 -10.37 39.38
N SER A 287 -168.16 -9.41 40.28
CA SER A 287 -169.13 -9.03 41.32
C SER A 287 -170.43 -8.49 40.72
N LEU A 288 -170.35 -7.74 39.61
CA LEU A 288 -171.52 -7.28 38.86
C LEU A 288 -172.23 -8.44 38.18
N ALA A 289 -171.50 -9.40 37.61
CA ALA A 289 -172.09 -10.60 37.01
C ALA A 289 -172.78 -11.48 38.07
N GLU A 290 -172.18 -11.63 39.25
CA GLU A 290 -172.77 -12.30 40.42
C GLU A 290 -174.03 -11.57 40.88
N ARG A 291 -173.99 -10.23 41.01
CA ARG A 291 -175.16 -9.40 41.35
C ARG A 291 -176.30 -9.54 40.33
N VAL A 292 -175.98 -9.60 39.04
CA VAL A 292 -176.95 -9.81 37.95
C VAL A 292 -177.51 -11.23 38.00
N SER A 293 -176.69 -12.23 38.35
CA SER A 293 -177.15 -13.61 38.51
C SER A 293 -178.06 -13.79 39.73
N GLU A 294 -177.79 -13.09 40.84
CA GLU A 294 -178.63 -13.06 42.04
C GLU A 294 -179.94 -12.34 41.77
N LEU A 295 -179.92 -11.21 41.07
CA LEU A 295 -181.14 -10.52 40.63
C LEU A 295 -181.98 -11.39 39.69
N ARG A 296 -181.36 -12.13 38.76
CA ARG A 296 -182.05 -13.12 37.92
C ARG A 296 -182.66 -14.26 38.74
N ARG A 297 -181.97 -14.72 39.77
CA ARG A 297 -182.44 -15.78 40.67
C ARG A 297 -183.60 -15.31 41.55
N GLN A 298 -183.57 -14.07 42.02
CA GLN A 298 -184.66 -13.43 42.74
C GLN A 298 -185.90 -13.24 41.85
N LEU A 299 -185.72 -12.83 40.58
CA LEU A 299 -186.82 -12.75 39.61
C LEU A 299 -187.45 -14.11 39.30
N GLN A 300 -186.66 -15.18 39.21
CA GLN A 300 -187.19 -16.54 39.04
C GLN A 300 -187.96 -17.06 40.27
N LEU A 301 -187.57 -16.65 41.48
CA LEU A 301 -188.27 -16.98 42.73
C LEU A 301 -189.62 -16.26 42.83
N ILE A 302 -189.69 -14.99 42.43
CA ILE A 302 -190.95 -14.23 42.36
C ILE A 302 -191.90 -14.85 41.33
N GLY A 303 -191.40 -15.24 40.15
CA GLY A 303 -192.21 -15.92 39.12
C GLY A 303 -192.75 -17.29 39.55
N LYS A 304 -192.04 -18.02 40.42
CA LYS A 304 -192.53 -19.28 41.00
C LYS A 304 -193.58 -19.06 42.10
N GLN A 305 -193.50 -17.97 42.86
CA GLN A 305 -194.47 -17.63 43.90
C GLN A 305 -195.80 -17.11 43.32
N GLU A 306 -195.77 -16.37 42.20
CA GLU A 306 -196.98 -15.95 41.48
C GLU A 306 -197.74 -17.12 40.83
N ALA A 307 -197.02 -18.17 40.38
CA ALA A 307 -197.64 -19.37 39.81
C ALA A 307 -198.34 -20.25 40.87
N LEU A 308 -197.82 -20.28 42.10
CA LEU A 308 -198.41 -21.02 43.23
C LEU A 308 -199.64 -20.32 43.81
N LEU A 309 -199.70 -18.98 43.81
CA LEU A 309 -200.89 -18.22 44.20
C LEU A 309 -202.05 -18.41 43.20
N ARG A 310 -201.77 -18.46 41.89
CA ARG A 310 -202.79 -18.74 40.85
C ARG A 310 -203.30 -20.19 40.85
N GLN A 311 -202.55 -21.15 41.39
CA GLN A 311 -203.01 -22.54 41.57
C GLN A 311 -203.86 -22.70 42.84
N ALA A 312 -203.59 -21.94 43.90
CA ALA A 312 -204.41 -21.94 45.12
C ALA A 312 -205.78 -21.24 44.93
N GLU A 313 -205.84 -20.17 44.12
CA GLU A 313 -207.10 -19.48 43.81
C GLU A 313 -208.05 -20.28 42.89
N ARG A 314 -207.54 -21.28 42.15
CA ARG A 314 -208.37 -22.18 41.31
C ARG A 314 -208.87 -23.43 42.06
N ALA A 315 -208.27 -23.78 43.19
CA ALA A 315 -208.64 -24.97 43.97
C ALA A 315 -209.72 -24.72 45.03
N SER A 316 -209.95 -23.47 45.48
CA SER A 316 -211.06 -23.16 46.41
C SER A 316 -212.39 -22.81 45.73
N ALA A 317 -212.40 -22.58 44.41
CA ALA A 317 -213.62 -22.38 43.62
C ALA A 317 -214.28 -23.70 43.15
N GLN A 318 -213.73 -24.88 43.50
CA GLN A 318 -214.22 -26.21 43.08
C GLN A 318 -214.70 -27.11 44.24
N ALA A 319 -214.89 -26.57 45.45
CA ALA A 319 -215.52 -27.25 46.59
C ALA A 319 -216.83 -26.57 47.02
N GLN A 320 -217.61 -26.11 46.04
CA GLN A 320 -219.00 -25.62 46.19
C GLN A 320 -220.00 -26.46 45.38
N ASP A 321 -219.64 -27.67 44.95
CA ASP A 321 -220.57 -28.54 44.22
C ASP A 321 -220.30 -30.03 44.50
N ASN A 322 -220.57 -30.45 45.75
CA ASN A 322 -221.11 -31.77 46.15
C ASN A 322 -220.91 -32.00 47.68
N GLY A 323 -222.01 -31.95 48.45
CA GLY A 323 -222.13 -32.53 49.80
C GLY A 323 -222.09 -31.53 50.94
#